data_AF-A0A6B3TM47-F1
#
_entry.id   AF-A0A6B3TM47-F1
#
_cell.length_a   1.000
_cell.length_b   1.000
_cell.length_c   1.000
_cell.angle_alpha   90.00
_cell.angle_beta   90.00
_cell.angle_gamma   90.00
#
_symmetry.space_group_name_H-M   'P 1'
#
loop_
_entity.id
_entity.type
_entity.pdbx_description
1 polymer ?
#
loop_
_entity_poly.entity_id
_entity_poly.type
_entity_poly.pdbx_seq_one_letter_code
_entity_poly.pdbx_strand_id
1 'polypeptide(L)' 'MIEVKKGDIIMFISDLGEFPTQLNTARVTRVAKDKSWVDISSIWGRKRVPNTDYNFKVIDWENRFDKIV' A
#
# COMPACT_ATOMS: atom_id res chain seq x y z
N MET A 1 -9.89 1.60 -10.67
CA MET A 1 -8.72 0.84 -10.16
C MET A 1 -7.58 1.83 -10.03
N ILE A 2 -7.04 2.04 -8.82
CA ILE A 2 -5.89 2.94 -8.60
C ILE A 2 -4.63 2.12 -8.91
N GLU A 3 -3.78 2.60 -9.82
CA GLU A 3 -2.54 1.92 -10.22
C GLU A 3 -1.44 2.17 -9.17
N VAL A 4 -0.89 1.08 -8.60
CA VAL A 4 0.20 1.13 -7.61
C VAL A 4 1.52 1.53 -8.26
N LYS A 5 2.22 2.48 -7.66
CA LYS A 5 3.52 3.00 -8.11
C LYS A 5 4.60 2.79 -7.07
N LYS A 6 5.86 2.84 -7.51
CA LYS A 6 7.01 2.89 -6.61
C LYS A 6 6.93 4.15 -5.76
N GLY A 7 7.06 4.00 -4.44
CA GLY A 7 6.99 5.09 -3.48
C GLY A 7 5.67 5.14 -2.73
N ASP A 8 4.59 4.59 -3.30
CA ASP A 8 3.27 4.54 -2.68
C ASP A 8 3.31 3.83 -1.33
N ILE A 9 2.41 4.24 -0.44
CA ILE A 9 2.15 3.52 0.81
C ILE A 9 0.84 2.77 0.63
N ILE A 10 0.88 1.46 0.84
CA ILE A 10 -0.31 0.61 0.82
C ILE A 10 -0.70 0.22 2.24
N MET A 11 -1.98 0.01 2.46
CA MET A 11 -2.54 -0.53 3.69
C MET A 11 -3.16 -1.89 3.39
N PHE A 12 -2.77 -2.91 4.14
CA PHE A 12 -3.40 -4.21 4.07
C PHE A 12 -4.80 -4.18 4.68
N ILE A 13 -5.78 -4.67 3.94
CA ILE A 13 -7.15 -4.89 4.39
C ILE A 13 -7.13 -6.15 5.26
N SER A 14 -6.72 -5.98 6.50
CA SER A 14 -6.78 -7.01 7.54
C SER A 14 -7.63 -6.46 8.68
N ASP A 15 -8.08 -7.33 9.59
CA ASP A 15 -8.87 -6.94 10.77
C ASP A 15 -8.12 -6.01 11.75
N LEU A 16 -6.87 -5.65 11.45
CA LEU A 16 -5.98 -4.80 12.24
C LEU A 16 -6.41 -3.30 12.29
N GLY A 17 -7.63 -2.98 11.87
CA GLY A 17 -8.27 -1.69 12.06
C GLY A 17 -8.48 -0.86 10.78
N GLU A 18 -9.35 0.15 10.89
CA GLU A 18 -9.77 1.00 9.77
C GLU A 18 -8.72 2.03 9.35
N PHE A 19 -7.77 2.33 10.25
CA PHE A 19 -6.75 3.37 10.10
C PHE A 19 -5.38 2.80 9.69
N PRO A 20 -4.61 3.56 8.88
CA PRO A 20 -3.26 3.18 8.53
C PRO A 20 -2.32 3.30 9.74
N THR A 21 -1.65 2.22 10.09
CA THR A 21 -0.66 2.11 11.17
C THR A 21 0.60 1.46 10.63
N GLN A 22 1.71 1.54 11.37
CA GLN A 22 2.96 0.85 10.99
C GLN A 22 2.78 -0.67 10.87
N LEU A 23 1.80 -1.24 11.59
CA LEU A 23 1.55 -2.68 11.62
C LEU A 23 0.82 -3.18 10.36
N ASN A 24 -0.03 -2.33 9.76
CA ASN A 24 -0.86 -2.68 8.60
C ASN A 24 -0.48 -1.91 7.33
N THR A 25 0.61 -1.13 7.34
CA THR A 25 1.09 -0.41 6.15
C THR A 25 2.45 -0.90 5.67
N ALA A 26 2.69 -0.72 4.38
CA ALA A 26 3.96 -1.00 3.75
C ALA A 26 4.23 0.00 2.62
N ARG A 27 5.50 0.29 2.38
CA ARG A 27 5.93 1.15 1.26
C ARG A 27 6.29 0.30 0.05
N VAL A 28 5.81 0.68 -1.13
CA VAL A 28 6.16 0.05 -2.39
C VAL A 28 7.57 0.47 -2.80
N THR A 29 8.45 -0.50 -2.91
CA THR A 29 9.86 -0.29 -3.28
C THR A 29 10.13 -0.59 -4.76
N ARG A 30 9.33 -1.48 -5.37
CA ARG A 30 9.42 -1.86 -6.77
C ARG A 30 8.08 -2.33 -7.30
N VAL A 31 7.83 -2.08 -8.57
CA VAL A 31 6.69 -2.60 -9.34
C VAL A 31 7.24 -3.39 -10.52
N ALA A 32 6.65 -4.54 -10.81
CA ALA A 32 7.00 -5.36 -11.96
C ALA A 32 6.74 -4.60 -13.27
N LYS A 33 7.52 -4.88 -14.33
CA LYS A 33 7.34 -4.20 -15.63
C LYS A 33 5.99 -4.50 -16.28
N ASP A 34 5.50 -5.74 -16.09
CA ASP A 34 4.17 -6.22 -16.50
C ASP A 34 3.07 -5.86 -15.49
N LYS A 35 3.43 -5.16 -14.40
CA LYS A 35 2.54 -4.75 -13.31
C LYS A 35 1.85 -5.93 -12.60
N SER A 36 2.37 -7.15 -12.68
CA SER A 36 1.75 -8.32 -12.05
C SER A 36 2.02 -8.42 -10.54
N TRP A 37 3.11 -7.84 -10.05
CA TRP A 37 3.49 -7.84 -8.64
C TRP A 37 4.21 -6.56 -8.21
N VAL A 38 4.29 -6.35 -6.90
CA VAL A 38 5.04 -5.27 -6.26
C VAL A 38 5.89 -5.81 -5.11
N ASP A 39 7.11 -5.28 -4.96
CA ASP A 39 7.94 -5.51 -3.77
C ASP A 39 7.71 -4.38 -2.78
N ILE A 40 7.42 -4.73 -1.53
CA ILE A 40 7.07 -3.80 -0.46
C ILE A 40 8.03 -3.93 0.72
N SER A 41 8.10 -2.89 1.53
CA SER A 41 8.85 -2.85 2.79
C SER A 41 7.93 -2.40 3.92
N SER A 42 7.85 -3.21 4.97
CA SER A 42 7.10 -2.93 6.20
C SER A 42 8.00 -3.13 7.42
N ILE A 43 7.46 -2.93 8.63
CA ILE A 43 8.18 -3.26 9.87
C ILE A 43 8.50 -4.76 10.00
N TRP A 44 7.73 -5.61 9.32
CA TRP A 44 7.92 -7.06 9.29
C TRP A 44 8.96 -7.50 8.25
N GLY A 45 9.56 -6.53 7.55
CA GLY A 45 10.55 -6.76 6.50
C GLY A 45 9.99 -6.58 5.09
N ARG A 46 10.73 -7.12 4.12
CA ARG A 46 10.43 -7.01 2.69
C ARG A 46 9.65 -8.21 2.21
N LYS A 47 8.63 -7.97 1.39
CA LYS A 47 7.77 -9.01 0.82
C LYS A 47 7.40 -8.65 -0.62
N ARG A 48 7.19 -9.66 -1.46
CA ARG A 48 6.55 -9.50 -2.76
C ARG A 48 5.07 -9.84 -2.64
N VAL A 49 4.20 -8.98 -3.17
CA VAL A 49 2.74 -9.21 -3.21
C VAL A 49 2.22 -9.05 -4.64
N PRO A 50 1.20 -9.81 -5.05
CA PRO A 50 0.55 -9.61 -6.34
C PRO A 50 -0.06 -8.20 -6.40
N ASN A 51 0.04 -7.53 -7.55
CA ASN A 51 -0.50 -6.18 -7.71
C ASN A 51 -2.03 -6.17 -7.90
N THR A 52 -2.60 -7.33 -8.22
CA THR A 52 -4.04 -7.58 -8.30
C THR A 52 -4.65 -8.02 -6.97
N ASP A 53 -3.84 -8.08 -5.91
CA ASP A 53 -4.29 -8.56 -4.61
C ASP A 53 -5.25 -7.53 -3.99
N TYR A 54 -6.54 -7.88 -3.93
CA TYR A 54 -7.58 -7.05 -3.31
C TYR A 54 -7.36 -6.86 -1.80
N ASN A 55 -6.39 -7.55 -1.21
CA ASN A 55 -6.07 -7.47 0.21
C ASN A 55 -5.26 -6.24 0.61
N PHE A 56 -5.03 -5.27 -0.28
CA PHE A 56 -4.50 -3.96 0.11
C PHE A 56 -5.08 -2.81 -0.71
N LYS A 57 -5.08 -1.62 -0.10
CA LYS A 57 -5.47 -0.36 -0.74
C LYS A 57 -4.31 0.62 -0.73
N VAL A 58 -4.14 1.39 -1.80
CA VAL A 58 -3.19 2.51 -1.82
C VAL A 58 -3.73 3.61 -0.91
N ILE A 59 -2.89 4.09 0.02
CA ILE A 59 -3.20 5.28 0.81
C ILE A 59 -2.77 6.47 -0.01
N ASP A 60 -3.75 7.21 -0.53
CA ASP A 60 -3.51 8.56 -1.01
C ASP A 60 -3.30 9.48 0.20
N TRP A 61 -2.05 9.83 0.47
CA TRP A 61 -1.67 10.74 1.56
C TRP A 61 -1.97 12.20 1.24
N GLU A 62 -2.04 12.57 -0.05
CA GLU A 62 -2.29 13.96 -0.46
C GLU A 62 -3.76 14.33 -0.24
N ASN A 63 -4.71 13.43 -0.49
CA ASN A 63 -6.15 13.69 -0.38
C ASN A 63 -6.76 13.59 1.04
N ARG A 64 -5.98 13.30 2.10
CA ARG A 64 -6.54 13.19 3.47
C ARG A 64 -6.59 14.52 4.24
N PHE A 65 -5.81 15.51 3.86
CA PHE A 65 -5.77 16.80 4.55
C PHE A 65 -6.68 17.86 3.93
N ASP A 66 -7.13 17.68 2.69
CA ASP A 66 -8.06 18.60 2.00
C ASP A 66 -9.50 18.61 2.58
N LYS A 67 -9.78 17.80 3.61
CA LYS A 67 -11.09 17.75 4.29
C LYS A 67 -11.08 18.22 5.74
N ILE A 68 -9.96 18.75 6.24
CA ILE A 68 -9.94 19.40 7.55
C ILE A 68 -10.25 20.89 7.32
N VAL A 69 -11.55 21.22 7.32
CA VAL A 69 -12.10 22.58 7.43
C VAL A 69 -12.40 22.86 8.89
#